data_AF-A0A3D0H8H4-F1
#
_entry.id   AF-A0A3D0H8H4-F1
#
_cell.length_a   1.000
_cell.length_b   1.000
_cell.length_c   1.000
_cell.angle_alpha   90.00
_cell.angle_beta   90.00
_cell.angle_gamma   90.00
#
_symmetry.space_group_name_H-M   'P 1'
#
loop_
_entity.id
_entity.type
_entity.pdbx_description
1 polymer ?
#
loop_
_entity_poly.entity_id
_entity_poly.type
_entity_poly.pdbx_seq_one_letter_code
_entity_poly.pdbx_strand_id
1 'polypeptide(L)' 'FWRIKVSMEGIALASYADLVRLANLPKAIQAAWEEQDIYLWSPAFKIRPRAFLQTARAMTLVQPRAVIEDALPKGKIYP' A
#
# COMPACT_ATOMS: atom_id res chain seq x y z
N PHE A 1 7.14 -4.46 -6.05
CA PHE A 1 5.99 -4.77 -5.18
C PHE A 1 4.75 -4.84 -6.03
N TRP A 2 3.79 -5.70 -5.70
CA TRP A 2 2.46 -5.66 -6.30
C TRP A 2 1.60 -4.63 -5.59
N ARG A 3 0.88 -3.83 -6.39
CA ARG A 3 -0.10 -2.83 -5.95
C ARG A 3 -1.48 -3.33 -6.36
N ILE A 4 -2.28 -3.73 -5.38
CA ILE A 4 -3.57 -4.39 -5.62
C ILE A 4 -4.68 -3.41 -5.24
N LYS A 5 -5.52 -3.04 -6.20
CA LYS A 5 -6.76 -2.29 -5.93
C LYS A 5 -7.79 -3.29 -5.42
N VAL A 6 -8.41 -3.00 -4.29
CA VAL A 6 -9.36 -3.92 -3.65
C VAL A 6 -10.70 -3.21 -3.48
N SER A 7 -11.77 -3.94 -3.79
CA SER A 7 -13.13 -3.64 -3.35
C SER A 7 -13.50 -4.71 -2.33
N MET A 8 -13.99 -4.31 -1.16
CA MET A 8 -14.41 -5.23 -0.10
C MET A 8 -15.86 -4.99 0.25
N GLU A 9 -16.62 -6.06 0.46
CA GLU A 9 -17.97 -6.01 1.02
C GLU A 9 -17.91 -6.25 2.53
N GLY A 10 -18.80 -5.59 3.29
CA GLY A 10 -18.89 -5.74 4.75
C GLY A 10 -17.90 -4.88 5.57
N ILE A 11 -16.89 -4.28 4.95
CA ILE A 11 -16.01 -3.29 5.58
C ILE A 11 -15.88 -2.10 4.62
N ALA A 12 -16.26 -0.91 5.09
CA ALA A 12 -16.08 0.32 4.32
C ALA A 12 -14.58 0.66 4.27
N LEU A 13 -13.92 0.23 3.20
CA LEU A 13 -12.51 0.49 2.92
C LEU A 13 -12.36 0.93 1.46
N ALA A 14 -12.86 2.12 1.14
CA ALA A 14 -12.84 2.68 -0.21
C ALA A 14 -11.72 3.72 -0.38
N SER A 15 -11.35 4.39 0.71
CA SER A 15 -10.40 5.50 0.69
C SER A 15 -9.22 5.31 1.66
N TYR A 16 -8.21 6.18 1.54
CA TYR A 16 -7.13 6.24 2.52
C TYR A 16 -7.62 6.71 3.90
N ALA A 17 -8.61 7.60 3.94
CA ALA A 17 -9.23 8.03 5.19
C ALA A 17 -9.88 6.85 5.93
N ASP A 18 -10.53 5.94 5.19
CA ASP A 18 -11.12 4.73 5.77
C ASP A 18 -10.05 3.82 6.37
N LEU A 19 -8.90 3.68 5.71
CA LEU A 19 -7.77 2.92 6.27
C LEU A 19 -7.26 3.53 7.57
N VAL A 20 -7.13 4.86 7.63
CA VAL A 20 -6.70 5.58 8.84
C VAL A 20 -7.66 5.33 10.00
N ARG A 21 -8.98 5.37 9.74
CA ARG A 21 -10.04 5.08 10.74
C ARG A 21 -9.99 3.62 11.18
N LEU A 22 -10.03 2.69 10.22
CA LEU A 22 -10.11 1.26 10.46
C LEU A 22 -8.89 0.73 11.22
N ALA A 23 -7.69 1.21 10.85
CA ALA A 23 -6.45 0.81 11.51
C ALA A 23 -6.09 1.68 12.72
N ASN A 24 -6.94 2.64 13.10
CA ASN A 24 -6.72 3.59 14.19
C ASN A 24 -5.32 4.22 14.15
N LEU A 25 -4.93 4.75 12.98
CA LEU A 25 -3.61 5.35 12.81
C LEU A 25 -3.55 6.71 13.50
N PRO A 26 -2.41 7.07 14.13
CA PRO A 26 -2.25 8.36 14.79
C PRO A 26 -2.01 9.48 13.76
N LYS A 27 -3.01 9.75 12.92
CA LYS A 27 -2.98 10.76 11.86
C LYS A 27 -4.29 11.54 11.85
N ALA A 28 -4.21 12.86 11.74
CA ALA A 28 -5.39 13.68 11.46
C ALA A 28 -5.81 13.50 10.00
N ILE A 29 -7.07 13.11 9.78
CA ILE A 29 -7.62 12.88 8.44
C ILE A 29 -7.77 14.23 7.73
N GLN A 30 -7.25 14.29 6.49
CA GLN A 30 -7.41 15.45 5.61
C GLN A 30 -8.54 15.18 4.61
N ALA A 31 -9.27 16.22 4.19
CA ALA A 31 -10.36 16.08 3.23
C ALA A 31 -9.92 15.39 1.92
N ALA A 32 -8.70 15.66 1.45
CA ALA A 32 -8.12 15.02 0.28
C ALA A 32 -7.92 13.50 0.40
N TRP A 33 -7.97 12.92 1.61
CA TRP A 33 -7.78 11.49 1.82
C TRP A 33 -9.08 10.68 1.65
N GLU A 34 -10.24 11.33 1.64
CA GLU A 34 -11.54 10.69 1.39
C GLU A 34 -11.69 10.27 -0.08
N GLU A 35 -11.09 11.02 -0.99
CA GLU A 35 -11.10 10.73 -2.44
C GLU A 35 -9.88 9.91 -2.87
N GLN A 36 -8.92 9.71 -1.97
CA GLN A 36 -7.68 9.00 -2.29
C GLN A 36 -7.93 7.49 -2.31
N ASP A 37 -7.72 6.87 -3.47
CA ASP A 37 -7.70 5.41 -3.63
C ASP A 37 -6.78 4.73 -2.60
N ILE A 38 -7.24 3.57 -2.13
CA ILE A 38 -6.46 2.65 -1.29
C ILE A 38 -5.92 1.49 -2.13
N TYR A 39 -4.68 1.09 -1.84
CA TYR A 39 -4.07 -0.10 -2.42
C TYR A 39 -3.50 -1.00 -1.33
N LEU A 40 -3.62 -2.32 -1.51
CA LEU A 40 -2.85 -3.28 -0.73
C LEU A 40 -1.51 -3.53 -1.41
N TRP A 41 -0.45 -3.55 -0.61
CA TRP A 41 0.91 -3.74 -1.09
C TRP A 41 1.46 -5.09 -0.66
N SER A 42 2.06 -5.81 -1.60
CA SER A 42 2.68 -7.10 -1.37
C SER A 42 4.07 -7.19 -1.99
N PRO A 43 5.08 -7.76 -1.31
CA PRO A 43 6.36 -8.11 -1.93
C PRO A 43 6.14 -8.98 -3.17
N ALA A 44 6.77 -8.60 -4.28
CA ALA A 44 6.69 -9.34 -5.56
C ALA A 44 7.82 -10.39 -5.71
N PHE A 45 8.44 -10.76 -4.59
CA PHE A 45 9.62 -11.62 -4.55
C PHE A 45 9.58 -12.47 -3.28
N LYS A 46 10.29 -13.61 -3.32
CA LYS A 46 10.30 -14.57 -2.22
C LYS A 46 11.09 -14.03 -1.04
N ILE A 47 10.46 -14.00 0.13
CA ILE A 47 11.08 -13.72 1.43
C ILE A 47 10.49 -14.60 2.53
N ARG A 48 11.10 -14.57 3.73
CA ARG A 48 10.58 -15.30 4.89
C ARG A 48 9.18 -14.80 5.26
N PRO A 49 8.25 -15.67 5.69
CA PRO A 49 6.85 -15.30 5.95
C PRO A 49 6.68 -14.11 6.93
N ARG A 50 7.47 -14.06 8.01
CA ARG A 50 7.42 -12.94 8.96
C ARG A 50 7.79 -11.60 8.31
N ALA A 51 8.85 -11.60 7.51
CA ALA A 51 9.29 -10.41 6.78
C ALA A 51 8.26 -10.02 5.71
N PHE A 52 7.64 -11.00 5.04
CA PHE A 52 6.56 -10.76 4.10
C PHE A 52 5.42 -9.96 4.73
N LEU A 53 4.88 -10.44 5.86
CA LEU A 53 3.76 -9.78 6.55
C LEU A 53 4.13 -8.39 7.07
N GLN A 54 5.33 -8.24 7.64
CA GLN A 54 5.81 -6.95 8.16
C GLN A 54 5.93 -5.91 7.04
N THR A 55 6.55 -6.28 5.92
CA THR A 55 6.77 -5.36 4.81
C THR A 55 5.47 -5.05 4.09
N ALA A 56 4.60 -6.04 3.84
CA ALA A 56 3.28 -5.83 3.24
C ALA A 56 2.42 -4.86 4.07
N ARG A 57 2.39 -5.05 5.39
CA ARG A 57 1.69 -4.15 6.32
C ARG A 57 2.27 -2.75 6.28
N ALA A 58 3.58 -2.60 6.44
CA ALA A 58 4.22 -1.29 6.47
C ALA A 58 3.95 -0.50 5.18
N MET A 59 4.10 -1.14 4.02
CA MET A 59 3.83 -0.53 2.72
C MET A 59 2.36 -0.13 2.57
N THR A 60 1.42 -0.97 3.01
CA THR A 60 -0.02 -0.66 2.95
C THR A 60 -0.39 0.54 3.83
N LEU A 61 0.21 0.68 5.02
CA LEU A 61 -0.08 1.80 5.91
C LEU A 61 0.53 3.13 5.43
N VAL A 62 1.72 3.07 4.83
CA VAL A 62 2.40 4.26 4.29
C VAL A 62 1.75 4.75 3.00
N GLN A 63 1.14 3.86 2.21
CA GLN A 63 0.64 4.14 0.86
C GLN A 63 1.63 4.95 0.01
N PRO A 64 2.79 4.37 -0.36
CA PRO A 64 3.79 5.07 -1.16
C PRO A 64 3.17 5.59 -2.45
N ARG A 65 3.20 6.91 -2.63
CA ARG A 65 2.77 7.59 -3.86
C ARG A 65 3.83 7.55 -4.96
N ALA A 66 4.64 6.48 -4.99
CA ALA A 66 5.68 6.34 -5.98
C ALA A 66 5.02 6.26 -7.37
N VAL A 67 5.44 7.14 -8.27
CA VAL A 67 5.19 6.97 -9.69
C VAL A 67 5.85 5.65 -10.07
N ILE A 68 5.05 4.65 -10.41
CA ILE A 68 5.58 3.41 -10.97
C ILE A 68 5.93 3.76 -12.40
N GLU A 69 7.22 3.97 -12.65
CA GLU A 69 7.74 4.12 -14.00
C GLU A 69 7.77 2.73 -14.66
N ASP A 70 7.25 2.62 -15.87
CA ASP A 70 7.34 1.38 -16.68
C ASP A 70 8.77 1.14 -17.22
N ALA A 71 9.72 2.01 -16.85
CA ALA A 71 11.11 1.89 -17.23
C ALA A 71 11.91 1.15 -16.16
N LEU A 72 12.80 0.26 -16.60
CA LEU A 72 13.82 -0.29 -15.72
C LEU A 72 14.78 0.84 -15.29
N PRO A 73 15.23 0.85 -14.03
CA PRO A 73 16.21 1.82 -13.56
C PRO A 73 17.50 1.69 -14.40
N LYS A 74 18.07 2.83 -14.78
CA LYS A 74 19.33 2.85 -15.53
C LYS A 74 20.45 2.33 -14.61
N GLY A 75 20.94 1.11 -14.85
CA GLY A 75 22.01 0.50 -14.06
C GLY A 75 22.13 -1.01 -14.24
N LYS A 76 23.12 -1.62 -13.57
CA LYS A 76 23.26 -3.08 -13.53
C LYS A 76 22.14 -3.68 -12.67
N ILE A 77 21.34 -4.52 -13.28
CA ILE A 77 20.30 -5.31 -12.59
C ILE A 77 20.94 -6.64 -12.20
N TYR A 78 21.00 -6.92 -10.90
CA TYR A 78 21.51 -8.19 -10.39
C TYR A 78 20.33 -9.12 -10.09
N PRO A 79 20.45 -10.43 -10.42
CA PRO A 79 19.45 -11.43 -10.06
C PRO A 79 19.35 -11.67 -8.55
#